data_AF-A0A6N9B3P6-F1
#
_entry.id   AF-A0A6N9B3P6-F1
#
_cell.length_a   1.000
_cell.length_b   1.000
_cell.length_c   1.000
_cell.angle_alpha   90.00
_cell.angle_beta   90.00
_cell.angle_gamma   90.00
#
_symmetry.space_group_name_H-M   'P 1'
#
loop_
_entity.id
_entity.type
_entity.pdbx_description
1 polymer ?
#
loop_
_entity_poly.entity_id
_entity_poly.type
_entity_poly.pdbx_seq_one_letter_code
_entity_poly.pdbx_strand_id
1 'polypeptide(L)'
;MKQMRPLNAPPVNLAPTWIALVVVWIAVLVNQPWIFGLLFLAWAIYDMVTGESSFVQTLNRNVHPIAFWVVVLTWLAFACLYIAYAIWSTSS
;
A
#
# COMPACT_ATOMS: atom_id res chain seq x y z
N MET A 1 8.62 -25.08 8.80
CA MET A 1 9.79 -25.27 7.90
C MET A 1 10.28 -23.89 7.46
N LYS A 2 11.46 -23.47 7.92
CA LYS A 2 12.03 -22.15 7.60
C LYS A 2 12.60 -22.23 6.19
N GLN A 3 11.96 -21.58 5.21
CA GLN A 3 12.44 -21.55 3.84
C GLN A 3 13.82 -20.89 3.82
N MET A 4 14.88 -21.69 3.77
CA MET A 4 16.25 -21.20 3.68
C MET A 4 16.44 -20.62 2.29
N ARG A 5 16.73 -19.32 2.23
CA ARG A 5 17.02 -18.61 0.97
C ARG A 5 18.22 -19.32 0.31
N PRO A 6 18.17 -19.65 -0.99
CA PRO A 6 19.32 -20.26 -1.66
C PRO A 6 20.53 -19.33 -1.51
N LEU A 7 21.68 -19.89 -1.11
CA LEU A 7 22.91 -19.16 -0.79
C LEU A 7 23.43 -18.26 -1.93
N ASN A 8 22.87 -18.42 -3.14
CA ASN A 8 23.30 -17.74 -4.36
C ASN A 8 22.26 -16.77 -4.95
N ALA A 9 21.20 -16.43 -4.20
CA ALA A 9 20.25 -15.41 -4.65
C ALA A 9 20.90 -14.01 -4.62
N PRO A 10 20.67 -13.16 -5.63
CA PRO A 10 21.14 -11.78 -5.61
C PRO A 10 20.60 -11.05 -4.36
N PRO A 11 21.37 -10.09 -3.80
CA PRO A 11 20.92 -9.34 -2.64
C PRO A 11 19.62 -8.59 -2.94
N VAL A 12 18.62 -8.76 -2.09
CA VAL A 12 17.34 -8.06 -2.20
C VAL A 12 17.57 -6.59 -1.86
N ASN A 13 17.17 -5.69 -2.76
CA ASN A 13 17.19 -4.25 -2.48
C ASN A 13 16.03 -3.88 -1.54
N LEU A 14 16.34 -3.59 -0.28
CA LEU A 14 15.36 -3.21 0.75
C LEU A 14 15.13 -1.69 0.83
N ALA A 15 15.90 -0.88 0.10
CA ALA A 15 15.78 0.58 0.11
C ALA A 15 14.34 1.08 -0.12
N PRO A 16 13.58 0.62 -1.14
CA PRO A 16 12.21 1.09 -1.33
C PRO A 16 11.29 0.75 -0.16
N THR A 17 11.51 -0.40 0.50
CA THR A 17 10.75 -0.79 1.71
C THR A 17 11.03 0.15 2.86
N TRP A 18 12.30 0.48 3.12
CA TRP A 18 12.68 1.42 4.18
C TRP A 18 12.17 2.83 3.91
N ILE A 19 12.25 3.30 2.67
CA ILE A 19 11.72 4.61 2.25
C ILE A 19 10.20 4.66 2.48
N ALA A 20 9.46 3.65 2.02
CA ALA A 20 8.02 3.59 2.24
C ALA A 20 7.67 3.60 3.73
N LEU A 21 8.43 2.86 4.56
CA LEU A 21 8.22 2.83 6.01
C LEU A 21 8.43 4.20 6.66
N VAL A 22 9.51 4.90 6.29
CA VAL A 22 9.80 6.24 6.79
C VAL A 22 8.71 7.23 6.37
N VAL A 23 8.25 7.16 5.12
CA VAL A 23 7.15 8.00 4.62
C VAL A 23 5.87 7.75 5.41
N VAL A 24 5.54 6.49 5.72
CA VAL A 24 4.37 6.16 6.56
C VAL A 24 4.51 6.75 7.97
N TRP A 25 5.68 6.62 8.60
CA TRP A 25 5.91 7.21 9.93
C TRP A 25 5.82 8.74 9.91
N ILE A 26 6.37 9.40 8.90
CA ILE A 26 6.25 10.84 8.72
C ILE A 26 4.77 11.23 8.52
N ALA A 27 4.03 10.48 7.70
CA ALA A 27 2.60 10.72 7.48
C ALA A 27 1.80 10.72 8.80
N VAL A 28 2.09 9.75 9.68
CA VAL A 28 1.49 9.65 11.02
C VAL A 28 1.87 10.83 11.90
N LEU A 29 3.15 11.19 11.97
CA LEU A 29 3.63 12.24 12.87
C LEU A 29 3.16 13.64 12.47
N VAL A 30 3.05 13.91 11.17
CA VAL A 30 2.63 15.21 10.65
C VAL A 30 1.09 15.36 10.67
N ASN A 31 0.35 14.27 10.91
CA ASN A 31 -1.12 14.22 10.98
C ASN A 31 -1.80 14.84 9.74
N GLN A 32 -1.17 14.68 8.56
CA GLN A 32 -1.65 15.26 7.31
C GLN A 32 -2.43 14.22 6.52
N PRO A 33 -3.77 14.37 6.39
CA PRO A 33 -4.63 13.34 5.79
C PRO A 33 -4.33 13.10 4.30
N TRP A 34 -3.91 14.12 3.55
CA TRP A 34 -3.61 13.96 2.13
C TRP A 34 -2.45 12.98 1.86
N ILE A 35 -1.49 12.86 2.80
CA ILE A 35 -0.35 11.95 2.67
C ILE A 35 -0.84 10.49 2.71
N PHE A 36 -1.77 10.18 3.62
CA PHE A 36 -2.42 8.86 3.66
C PHE A 36 -3.18 8.57 2.38
N GLY A 37 -3.88 9.57 1.83
CA GLY A 37 -4.56 9.43 0.54
C GLY A 37 -3.62 9.02 -0.60
N LEU A 38 -2.46 9.68 -0.71
CA LEU A 38 -1.44 9.32 -1.70
C LEU A 38 -0.81 7.94 -1.44
N LEU A 39 -0.60 7.57 -0.18
CA LEU A 39 -0.08 6.24 0.19
C LEU A 39 -1.05 5.12 -0.19
N PHE A 40 -2.34 5.27 0.10
CA PHE A 40 -3.36 4.30 -0.31
C PHE A 40 -3.44 4.17 -1.83
N LEU A 41 -3.31 5.28 -2.56
CA LEU A 41 -3.28 5.24 -4.02
C LEU A 41 -2.03 4.50 -4.54
N ALA A 42 -0.86 4.78 -3.97
CA ALA A 42 0.37 4.10 -4.32
C ALA A 42 0.30 2.59 -4.06
N TRP A 43 -0.30 2.18 -2.93
CA TRP A 43 -0.54 0.76 -2.65
C TRP A 43 -1.53 0.12 -3.60
N ALA A 44 -2.65 0.77 -3.91
CA ALA A 44 -3.61 0.26 -4.90
C ALA A 44 -2.93 0.04 -6.26
N ILE A 45 -2.10 0.98 -6.71
CA ILE A 45 -1.35 0.86 -7.96
C ILE A 45 -0.37 -0.33 -7.89
N TYR A 46 0.38 -0.44 -6.79
CA TYR A 46 1.32 -1.55 -6.59
C TYR A 46 0.62 -2.90 -6.61
N ASP A 47 -0.51 -3.03 -5.91
CA ASP A 47 -1.31 -4.26 -5.86
C ASP A 47 -1.83 -4.64 -7.26
N MET A 48 -2.26 -3.66 -8.05
CA MET A 48 -2.69 -3.89 -9.44
C MET A 48 -1.55 -4.34 -10.35
N VAL A 49 -0.36 -3.73 -10.23
CA VAL A 49 0.82 -4.06 -11.03
C VAL A 49 1.35 -5.45 -10.70
N THR A 50 1.44 -5.78 -9.42
CA THR A 50 1.94 -7.09 -8.96
C THR A 50 0.90 -8.20 -9.10
N GLY A 51 -0.38 -7.85 -9.05
CA GLY A 51 -1.48 -8.81 -8.95
C GLY A 51 -1.56 -9.49 -7.60
N GLU A 52 -0.84 -8.98 -6.60
CA GLU A 52 -0.83 -9.45 -5.23
C GLU A 52 -1.11 -8.30 -4.28
N SER A 53 -2.00 -8.52 -3.32
CA SER A 53 -2.30 -7.54 -2.28
C SER A 53 -2.05 -8.15 -0.92
N SER A 54 -1.29 -7.45 -0.08
CA SER A 54 -1.05 -7.87 1.30
C SER A 54 -2.03 -7.14 2.22
N PHE A 55 -3.07 -7.85 2.63
CA PHE A 55 -4.00 -7.36 3.65
C PHE A 55 -3.67 -8.04 5.00
N VAL A 56 -4.52 -8.95 5.48
CA VAL A 56 -4.18 -9.86 6.60
C VAL A 56 -3.39 -11.07 6.10
N GLN A 57 -3.67 -11.48 4.87
CA GLN A 57 -2.97 -12.53 4.13
C GLN A 57 -2.68 -12.01 2.73
N THR A 58 -1.71 -12.63 2.05
CA THR A 58 -1.44 -12.33 0.66
C THR A 58 -2.58 -12.85 -0.22
N LEU A 59 -3.23 -11.94 -0.94
CA LEU A 59 -4.27 -12.24 -1.91
C LEU A 59 -3.68 -12.16 -3.31
N ASN A 60 -3.83 -13.23 -4.09
CA ASN A 60 -3.41 -13.24 -5.48
C ASN A 60 -4.65 -13.12 -6.39
N ARG A 61 -4.61 -12.22 -7.37
CA ARG A 61 -5.72 -11.97 -8.30
C ARG A 61 -6.17 -13.21 -9.08
N ASN A 62 -5.28 -14.17 -9.31
CA ASN A 62 -5.57 -15.37 -10.09
C ASN A 62 -6.20 -16.48 -9.23
N VAL A 63 -6.03 -16.44 -7.91
CA VAL A 63 -6.54 -17.46 -6.98
C VAL A 63 -7.85 -17.00 -6.32
N HIS A 64 -7.88 -15.75 -5.84
CA HIS A 64 -9.05 -15.16 -5.18
C HIS A 64 -9.39 -13.79 -5.78
N PRO A 65 -9.90 -13.75 -7.03
CA PRO A 65 -10.09 -12.51 -7.78
C PRO A 65 -11.04 -11.54 -7.08
N ILE A 66 -12.15 -12.04 -6.53
CA ILE A 66 -13.15 -11.20 -5.85
C ILE A 66 -12.55 -10.53 -4.62
N ALA A 67 -11.88 -11.30 -3.76
CA ALA A 67 -11.25 -10.76 -2.55
C ALA A 67 -10.15 -9.74 -2.88
N PHE A 68 -9.33 -10.03 -3.90
CA PHE A 68 -8.32 -9.09 -4.39
C PHE A 68 -8.93 -7.76 -4.83
N TRP A 69 -9.95 -7.78 -5.69
CA TRP A 69 -10.58 -6.55 -6.18
C TRP A 69 -11.30 -5.77 -5.08
N VAL A 70 -11.92 -6.44 -4.11
CA VAL A 70 -12.52 -5.77 -2.94
C VAL A 70 -11.45 -5.00 -2.15
N VAL A 71 -10.28 -5.59 -1.93
CA VAL A 71 -9.18 -4.91 -1.22
C VAL A 71 -8.64 -3.74 -2.04
N VAL A 72 -8.39 -3.92 -3.33
CA VAL A 72 -7.92 -2.83 -4.22
C VAL A 72 -8.94 -1.68 -4.26
N LEU A 73 -10.23 -1.98 -4.39
CA LEU A 73 -11.30 -0.97 -4.38
C LEU A 73 -11.38 -0.26 -3.02
N THR A 74 -11.11 -0.96 -1.91
CA THR A 74 -11.03 -0.35 -0.59
C THR A 74 -9.89 0.65 -0.51
N TRP A 75 -8.71 0.31 -1.04
CA TRP A 75 -7.58 1.24 -1.10
C TRP A 75 -7.89 2.47 -1.96
N LEU A 76 -8.53 2.28 -3.12
CA LEU A 76 -8.97 3.40 -3.96
C LEU A 76 -10.01 4.28 -3.26
N ALA A 77 -10.98 3.68 -2.57
CA ALA A 77 -11.99 4.42 -1.81
C ALA A 77 -11.34 5.26 -0.69
N PHE A 78 -10.41 4.68 0.07
CA PHE A 78 -9.68 5.41 1.11
C PHE A 78 -8.81 6.52 0.53
N ALA A 79 -8.13 6.28 -0.59
CA ALA A 79 -7.37 7.32 -1.28
C ALA A 79 -8.27 8.52 -1.62
N CYS A 80 -9.41 8.28 -2.26
CA CYS A 80 -10.38 9.31 -2.63
C CYS A 80 -10.94 10.05 -1.40
N LEU A 81 -11.34 9.31 -0.35
CA LEU A 81 -11.90 9.91 0.87
C LEU A 81 -10.90 10.79 1.60
N TYR A 82 -9.66 10.35 1.77
CA TYR A 82 -8.63 11.12 2.46
C TYR A 82 -8.18 12.35 1.67
N ILE A 83 -8.08 12.24 0.34
CA ILE A 83 -7.79 13.39 -0.51
C ILE A 83 -8.96 14.39 -0.47
N ALA A 84 -10.21 13.92 -0.60
CA ALA A 84 -11.39 14.77 -0.53
C ALA A 84 -11.50 15.47 0.84
N TYR A 85 -11.25 14.74 1.92
CA TYR A 85 -11.22 15.29 3.27
C TYR A 85 -10.13 16.37 3.41
N ALA A 86 -8.93 16.11 2.90
CA ALA A 86 -7.85 17.09 2.94
C ALA A 86 -8.22 18.38 2.20
N ILE A 87 -8.75 18.26 0.98
CA ILE A 87 -9.22 19.41 0.18
C ILE A 87 -10.29 20.19 0.94
N TRP A 88 -11.29 19.49 1.47
CA TRP A 88 -12.36 20.13 2.24
C TRP A 88 -11.81 20.86 3.48
N SER A 89 -10.94 20.21 4.26
CA SER A 89 -10.34 20.78 5.47
C SER A 89 -9.47 22.01 5.22
N THR A 90 -8.86 22.14 4.04
CA THR A 90 -8.09 23.32 3.66
C THR A 90 -8.95 24.49 3.17
N SER A 91 -10.22 24.23 2.85
CA SER A 91 -11.16 25.24 2.33
C SER A 91 -12.10 25.84 3.38
N SER A 92 -12.08 25.29 4.61
CA SER A 92 -12.86 25.71 5.78
C SER A 92 -12.00 26.46 6.79
#